data_AF-A0AAV5VDN1-F1
#
_entry.id   AF-A0AAV5VDN1-F1
#
_cell.length_a   1.000
_cell.length_b   1.000
_cell.length_c   1.000
_cell.angle_alpha   90.00
_cell.angle_beta   90.00
_cell.angle_gamma   90.00
#
_symmetry.space_group_name_H-M   'P 1'
#
loop_
_entity.id
_entity.type
_entity.pdbx_description
1 polymer ?
#
loop_
_entity_poly.entity_id
_entity_poly.type
_entity_poly.pdbx_seq_one_letter_code
_entity_poly.pdbx_strand_id
1 'polypeptide(L)'
;LVTWFVVIVVLMSAIGLVANVSLIILILTKTPRMIEKYSKLVMCSSVFDAIGLVGLIFAVPKEVCFDTGQTTILHFYGACVTMGEAACWINFGILECVWTVTSCLLCFSYIFRLLVIKSKSPSYTVLTIIVLVIVVPHMGLASGYYFMFEKGRYFVRIGKARHVETFGNDVIGISGYADYRDWLPFSVVHYTLISATIPFMSSIPLRSMVIKHLANARKHVKSF
;
A
#
# COMPACT_ATOMS: atom_id res chain seq x y z
N LEU A 1 0.51 8.47 24.71
CA LEU A 1 0.33 8.74 23.26
C LEU A 1 0.54 7.49 22.41
N VAL A 2 1.65 6.76 22.60
CA VAL A 2 1.98 5.52 21.85
C VAL A 2 0.89 4.46 21.95
N THR A 3 0.38 4.16 23.15
CA THR A 3 -0.67 3.14 23.34
C THR A 3 -1.94 3.46 22.53
N TRP A 4 -2.38 4.71 22.51
CA TRP A 4 -3.54 5.13 21.73
C TRP A 4 -3.30 4.99 20.22
N PHE A 5 -2.12 5.36 19.74
CA PHE A 5 -1.73 5.17 18.35
C PHE A 5 -1.82 3.69 17.93
N VAL A 6 -1.21 2.79 18.72
CA VAL A 6 -1.23 1.35 18.45
C VAL A 6 -2.67 0.82 18.43
N VAL A 7 -3.48 1.16 19.45
CA VAL A 7 -4.88 0.71 19.54
C VAL A 7 -5.68 1.16 18.32
N ILE A 8 -5.55 2.42 17.91
CA ILE A 8 -6.28 2.95 16.73
C ILE A 8 -5.86 2.22 15.46
N VAL A 9 -4.55 2.06 15.24
CA VAL A 9 -4.03 1.37 14.04
C VAL A 9 -4.54 -0.06 13.98
N VAL A 10 -4.46 -0.80 15.09
CA VAL A 10 -4.90 -2.20 15.13
C VAL A 10 -6.42 -2.32 14.92
N LEU A 11 -7.23 -1.47 15.57
CA LEU A 11 -8.69 -1.50 15.41
C LEU A 11 -9.12 -1.17 13.98
N MET A 12 -8.56 -0.11 13.39
CA MET A 12 -8.86 0.26 12.00
C MET A 12 -8.42 -0.83 11.02
N SER A 13 -7.26 -1.45 11.28
CA SER A 13 -6.76 -2.54 10.47
C SER A 13 -7.66 -3.79 10.55
N ALA A 14 -8.14 -4.12 11.74
CA ALA A 14 -9.05 -5.25 11.95
C ALA A 14 -10.40 -5.04 11.23
N ILE A 15 -10.97 -3.83 11.31
CA ILE A 15 -12.20 -3.48 10.58
C ILE A 15 -11.97 -3.61 9.07
N GLY A 16 -10.87 -3.05 8.57
CA GLY A 16 -10.51 -3.15 7.15
C GLY A 16 -10.32 -4.60 6.69
N LEU A 17 -9.76 -5.45 7.56
CA LEU A 17 -9.50 -6.85 7.26
C LEU A 17 -10.82 -7.62 7.12
N VAL A 18 -11.74 -7.42 8.06
CA VAL A 18 -13.10 -8.01 8.01
C VAL A 18 -13.83 -7.57 6.74
N ALA A 19 -13.74 -6.28 6.37
CA ALA A 19 -14.36 -5.76 5.17
C ALA A 19 -13.79 -6.39 3.88
N ASN A 20 -12.46 -6.49 3.76
CA ASN A 20 -11.80 -7.08 2.59
C ASN A 20 -12.05 -8.59 2.48
N VAL A 21 -12.02 -9.32 3.60
CA VAL A 21 -12.38 -10.76 3.61
C VAL A 21 -13.84 -10.95 3.20
N SER A 22 -14.75 -10.13 3.72
CA SER A 22 -16.16 -10.16 3.32
C SER A 22 -16.34 -9.91 1.82
N LEU A 23 -15.60 -8.94 1.27
CA LEU A 23 -15.63 -8.64 -0.17
C LEU A 23 -15.10 -9.80 -1.01
N ILE A 24 -14.03 -10.48 -0.58
CA ILE A 24 -13.52 -11.69 -1.23
C ILE A 24 -14.59 -12.78 -1.24
N ILE A 25 -15.24 -13.05 -0.11
CA ILE A 25 -16.32 -14.04 0.00
C ILE A 25 -17.49 -13.70 -0.92
N LEU A 26 -17.90 -12.43 -0.97
CA LEU A 26 -18.98 -11.97 -1.85
C LEU A 26 -18.63 -12.16 -3.33
N ILE A 27 -17.38 -11.85 -3.72
CA ILE A 27 -16.94 -12.04 -5.10
C ILE A 27 -16.97 -13.53 -5.48
N LEU A 28 -16.54 -14.42 -4.59
CA LEU A 28 -16.52 -15.86 -4.86
C LEU A 28 -17.93 -16.48 -4.92
N THR A 29 -18.88 -15.95 -4.15
CA THR A 29 -20.20 -16.58 -3.98
C THR A 29 -21.32 -15.94 -4.80
N LYS A 30 -21.23 -14.65 -5.16
CA LYS A 30 -22.35 -13.89 -5.73
C LYS A 30 -22.05 -13.20 -7.07
N THR A 31 -20.87 -13.36 -7.66
CA THR A 31 -20.52 -12.67 -8.90
C THR A 31 -21.25 -13.25 -10.13
N PRO A 32 -22.05 -12.46 -10.87
CA PRO A 32 -22.61 -12.89 -12.15
C PRO A 32 -21.56 -12.89 -13.27
N ARG A 33 -21.71 -13.80 -14.24
CA ARG A 33 -20.76 -14.00 -15.37
C ARG A 33 -20.43 -12.72 -16.15
N MET A 34 -21.36 -11.77 -16.22
CA MET A 34 -21.19 -10.51 -16.95
C MET A 34 -20.08 -9.61 -16.37
N ILE A 35 -19.83 -9.66 -15.06
CA ILE A 35 -18.82 -8.82 -14.39
C ILE A 35 -17.63 -9.63 -13.87
N GLU A 36 -17.53 -10.91 -14.24
CA GLU A 36 -16.55 -11.84 -13.68
C GLU A 36 -15.09 -11.34 -13.83
N LYS A 37 -14.72 -10.87 -15.03
CA LYS A 37 -13.40 -10.29 -15.31
C LYS A 37 -13.06 -9.14 -14.37
N TYR A 38 -14.05 -8.27 -14.14
CA TYR A 38 -13.90 -7.12 -13.26
C TYR A 38 -13.75 -7.56 -11.80
N SER A 39 -14.59 -8.49 -11.36
CA SER A 39 -14.56 -9.00 -9.99
C SER A 39 -13.24 -9.68 -9.65
N LYS A 40 -12.57 -10.34 -10.60
CA LYS A 40 -11.22 -10.90 -10.38
C LYS A 40 -10.18 -9.82 -10.07
N LEU A 41 -10.25 -8.67 -10.75
CA LEU A 41 -9.36 -7.54 -10.45
C LEU A 41 -9.63 -6.96 -9.05
N VAL A 42 -10.90 -6.79 -8.70
CA VAL A 42 -11.29 -6.33 -7.36
C VAL A 42 -10.85 -7.32 -6.29
N MET A 43 -11.04 -8.62 -6.51
CA MET A 43 -10.57 -9.67 -5.61
C MET A 43 -9.06 -9.61 -5.41
N CYS A 44 -8.29 -9.41 -6.48
CA CYS A 44 -6.84 -9.23 -6.40
C CYS A 44 -6.49 -8.04 -5.49
N SER A 45 -7.13 -6.89 -5.69
CA SER A 45 -6.94 -5.71 -4.83
C SER A 45 -7.26 -6.03 -3.36
N SER A 46 -8.39 -6.68 -3.09
CA SER A 46 -8.79 -7.03 -1.71
C SER A 46 -7.85 -8.03 -1.03
N VAL A 47 -7.22 -8.92 -1.80
CA VAL A 47 -6.18 -9.82 -1.27
C VAL A 47 -4.95 -9.02 -0.86
N PHE A 48 -4.47 -8.10 -1.70
CA PHE A 48 -3.35 -7.23 -1.34
C PHE A 48 -3.69 -6.33 -0.15
N ASP A 49 -4.89 -5.73 -0.11
CA ASP A 49 -5.34 -4.94 1.03
C ASP A 49 -5.36 -5.78 2.33
N ALA A 50 -5.85 -7.02 2.27
CA ALA A 50 -5.82 -7.93 3.42
C ALA A 50 -4.39 -8.25 3.89
N ILE A 51 -3.47 -8.52 2.96
CA ILE A 51 -2.04 -8.73 3.27
C ILE A 51 -1.45 -7.48 3.93
N GLY A 52 -1.73 -6.29 3.38
CA GLY A 52 -1.27 -5.01 3.93
C GLY A 52 -1.81 -4.77 5.34
N LEU A 53 -3.08 -5.04 5.59
CA LEU A 53 -3.68 -4.84 6.91
C LEU A 53 -3.12 -5.80 7.96
N VAL A 54 -2.86 -7.06 7.59
CA VAL A 54 -2.14 -8.01 8.46
C VAL A 54 -0.72 -7.53 8.73
N GLY A 55 0.00 -7.10 7.69
CA GLY A 55 1.33 -6.52 7.83
C GLY A 55 1.34 -5.27 8.73
N LEU A 56 0.28 -4.47 8.69
CA LEU A 56 0.18 -3.22 9.46
C LEU A 56 -0.02 -3.51 10.94
N ILE A 57 -0.85 -4.51 11.26
CA ILE A 57 -0.99 -5.05 12.63
C ILE A 57 0.33 -5.67 13.10
N PHE A 58 1.06 -6.34 12.21
CA PHE A 58 2.31 -7.00 12.54
C PHE A 58 3.47 -6.04 12.81
N ALA A 59 3.59 -4.93 12.07
CA ALA A 59 4.69 -3.96 12.26
C ALA A 59 4.34 -2.75 13.11
N VAL A 60 3.12 -2.22 13.00
CA VAL A 60 2.67 -0.94 13.58
C VAL A 60 3.76 0.15 13.48
N PRO A 61 4.13 0.54 12.24
CA PRO A 61 5.19 1.50 12.00
C PRO A 61 4.74 2.93 12.36
N LYS A 62 5.63 3.71 12.97
CA LYS A 62 5.47 5.15 13.19
C LYS A 62 6.67 5.87 12.61
N GLU A 63 6.42 6.70 11.61
CA GLU A 63 7.44 7.50 10.94
C GLU A 63 7.53 8.90 11.54
N VAL A 64 8.75 9.40 11.72
CA VAL A 64 9.02 10.80 12.07
C VAL A 64 10.18 11.32 11.24
N CYS A 65 9.95 12.44 10.53
CA CYS A 65 10.95 13.10 9.70
C CYS A 65 11.62 14.25 10.47
N PHE A 66 12.93 14.40 10.29
CA PHE A 66 13.79 15.41 10.91
C PHE A 66 14.58 16.18 9.85
N ASP A 67 15.26 17.25 10.27
CA ASP A 67 16.17 18.04 9.45
C ASP A 67 15.55 18.47 8.13
N THR A 68 14.38 19.10 8.19
CA THR A 68 13.65 19.54 6.98
C THR A 68 13.34 18.41 6.00
N GLY A 69 13.22 17.17 6.50
CA GLY A 69 12.90 15.99 5.71
C GLY A 69 14.11 15.25 5.13
N GLN A 70 15.33 15.53 5.61
CA GLN A 70 16.54 14.83 5.17
C GLN A 70 16.78 13.50 5.89
N THR A 71 16.22 13.32 7.08
CA THR A 71 16.38 12.07 7.85
C THR A 71 15.03 11.61 8.38
N THR A 72 14.74 10.33 8.23
CA THR A 72 13.55 9.69 8.79
C THR A 72 13.96 8.68 9.85
N ILE A 73 13.23 8.68 10.96
CA ILE A 73 13.24 7.61 11.95
C ILE A 73 11.91 6.88 11.86
N LEU A 74 11.98 5.58 11.63
CA LEU A 74 10.83 4.69 11.63
C LEU A 74 10.89 3.81 12.88
N HIS A 75 9.86 3.85 13.70
CA HIS A 75 9.80 3.04 14.92
C HIS A 75 8.65 2.05 14.86
N PHE A 76 8.92 0.79 15.24
CA PHE A 76 7.98 -0.32 15.16
C PHE A 76 7.49 -0.74 16.54
N TYR A 77 6.18 -0.91 16.68
CA TYR A 77 5.53 -1.31 17.93
C TYR A 77 4.81 -2.67 17.85
N GLY A 78 4.73 -3.26 16.66
CA GLY A 78 3.96 -4.48 16.43
C GLY A 78 4.68 -5.76 16.85
N ALA A 79 4.04 -6.90 16.57
CA ALA A 79 4.57 -8.23 16.86
C ALA A 79 5.94 -8.51 16.21
N CYS A 80 6.27 -7.82 15.12
CA CYS A 80 7.57 -7.93 14.44
C CYS A 80 8.76 -7.68 15.38
N VAL A 81 8.57 -6.86 16.42
CA VAL A 81 9.61 -6.53 17.42
C VAL A 81 10.12 -7.80 18.11
N THR A 82 9.25 -8.78 18.34
CA THR A 82 9.62 -10.06 18.96
C THR A 82 10.38 -11.00 18.04
N MET A 83 10.30 -10.79 16.72
CA MET A 83 10.97 -11.60 15.69
C MET A 83 12.30 -10.99 15.23
N GLY A 84 12.62 -9.78 15.71
CA GLY A 84 13.86 -9.08 15.40
C GLY A 84 13.74 -8.06 14.27
N GLU A 85 14.81 -7.29 14.09
CA GLU A 85 14.80 -6.07 13.27
C GLU A 85 14.55 -6.36 11.78
N ALA A 86 15.16 -7.43 11.26
CA ALA A 86 14.99 -7.85 9.88
C ALA A 86 13.52 -8.14 9.55
N ALA A 87 12.78 -8.77 10.47
CA ALA A 87 11.36 -9.06 10.27
C ALA A 87 10.52 -7.77 10.17
N CYS A 88 10.80 -6.77 11.02
CA CYS A 88 10.14 -5.47 10.94
C CYS A 88 10.45 -4.75 9.63
N TRP A 89 11.72 -4.74 9.20
CA TRP A 89 12.16 -4.03 8.00
C TRP A 89 11.61 -4.64 6.72
N ILE A 90 11.68 -5.97 6.59
CA ILE A 90 11.10 -6.69 5.45
C ILE A 90 9.59 -6.47 5.41
N ASN A 91 8.91 -6.59 6.55
CA ASN A 91 7.46 -6.38 6.60
C ASN A 91 7.08 -4.93 6.24
N PHE A 92 7.86 -3.94 6.65
CA PHE A 92 7.64 -2.56 6.22
C PHE A 92 7.79 -2.42 4.71
N GLY A 93 8.83 -3.01 4.10
CA GLY A 93 8.96 -3.00 2.65
C GLY A 93 7.82 -3.75 1.93
N ILE A 94 7.25 -4.79 2.54
CA ILE A 94 6.04 -5.45 2.04
C ILE A 94 4.83 -4.50 2.13
N LEU A 95 4.68 -3.73 3.20
CA LEU A 95 3.60 -2.74 3.31
C LEU A 95 3.66 -1.67 2.21
N GLU A 96 4.86 -1.16 1.95
CA GLU A 96 5.10 -0.17 0.89
C GLU A 96 4.88 -0.77 -0.52
N CYS A 97 5.24 -2.04 -0.72
CA CYS A 97 4.88 -2.81 -1.91
C CYS A 97 3.36 -2.95 -2.07
N VAL A 98 2.65 -3.32 -1.00
CA VAL A 98 1.19 -3.45 -1.03
C VAL A 98 0.54 -2.10 -1.38
N TRP A 99 0.98 -1.01 -0.76
CA TRP A 99 0.40 0.33 -0.99
C TRP A 99 0.59 0.80 -2.45
N THR A 100 1.76 0.57 -3.03
CA THR A 100 2.03 0.90 -4.43
C THR A 100 1.21 0.03 -5.39
N VAL A 101 1.16 -1.29 -5.15
CA VAL A 101 0.36 -2.24 -5.94
C VAL A 101 -1.13 -1.89 -5.89
N THR A 102 -1.70 -1.64 -4.71
CA THR A 102 -3.13 -1.35 -4.57
C THR A 102 -3.50 -0.01 -5.21
N SER A 103 -2.63 1.00 -5.12
CA SER A 103 -2.77 2.27 -5.86
C SER A 103 -2.80 2.06 -7.38
N CYS A 104 -1.91 1.21 -7.90
CA CYS A 104 -1.88 0.85 -9.32
C CYS A 104 -3.14 0.08 -9.75
N LEU A 105 -3.55 -0.93 -8.97
CA LEU A 105 -4.75 -1.73 -9.23
C LEU A 105 -6.03 -0.88 -9.18
N LEU A 106 -6.10 0.09 -8.27
CA LEU A 106 -7.21 1.04 -8.18
C LEU A 106 -7.31 1.89 -9.45
N CYS A 107 -6.19 2.46 -9.90
CA CYS A 107 -6.13 3.23 -11.14
C CYS A 107 -6.56 2.36 -12.34
N PHE A 108 -6.00 1.16 -12.44
CA PHE A 108 -6.31 0.22 -13.51
C PHE A 108 -7.78 -0.25 -13.48
N SER A 109 -8.38 -0.39 -12.31
CA SER A 109 -9.81 -0.70 -12.13
C SER A 109 -10.72 0.35 -12.77
N TYR A 110 -10.37 1.63 -12.70
CA TYR A 110 -11.12 2.68 -13.40
C TYR A 110 -10.89 2.66 -14.91
N ILE A 111 -9.65 2.43 -15.37
CA ILE A 111 -9.35 2.29 -16.81
C ILE A 111 -10.13 1.12 -17.40
N PHE A 112 -10.13 -0.03 -16.72
CA PHE A 112 -10.89 -1.20 -17.13
C PHE A 112 -12.38 -0.89 -17.29
N ARG A 113 -12.99 -0.21 -16.31
CA ARG A 113 -14.40 0.21 -16.39
C ARG A 113 -14.67 1.11 -17.59
N LEU A 114 -13.78 2.07 -17.88
CA LEU A 114 -13.90 2.93 -19.07
C LEU A 114 -13.82 2.13 -20.38
N LEU A 115 -12.92 1.14 -20.45
CA LEU A 115 -12.77 0.29 -21.63
C LEU A 115 -14.01 -0.58 -21.86
N VAL A 116 -14.57 -1.16 -20.80
CA VAL A 116 -15.81 -1.94 -20.89
C VAL A 116 -16.99 -1.08 -21.36
N ILE A 117 -17.12 0.15 -20.85
CA ILE A 117 -18.17 1.09 -21.31
C ILE A 117 -18.00 1.42 -22.80
N LYS A 118 -16.76 1.52 -23.29
CA LYS A 118 -16.43 1.72 -24.71
C LYS A 118 -16.47 0.41 -25.54
N SER A 119 -17.07 -0.65 -25.01
CA SER A 119 -17.23 -1.96 -25.67
C SER A 119 -15.91 -2.67 -26.01
N LYS A 120 -14.82 -2.36 -25.32
CA LYS A 120 -13.53 -3.07 -25.42
C LYS A 120 -13.26 -3.83 -24.12
N SER A 121 -13.73 -5.06 -24.00
CA SER A 121 -13.40 -5.90 -22.83
C SER A 121 -12.03 -6.55 -23.03
N PRO A 122 -11.03 -6.31 -22.17
CA PRO A 122 -9.77 -7.03 -22.29
C PRO A 122 -9.93 -8.53 -22.02
N SER A 123 -9.02 -9.32 -22.55
CA SER A 123 -8.96 -10.76 -22.29
C SER A 123 -8.41 -11.05 -20.88
N TYR A 124 -8.66 -12.25 -20.36
CA TYR A 124 -8.11 -12.67 -19.08
C TYR A 124 -6.58 -12.66 -19.08
N THR A 125 -5.96 -13.12 -20.18
CA THR A 125 -4.51 -13.12 -20.34
C THR A 125 -3.92 -11.71 -20.22
N VAL A 126 -4.55 -10.72 -20.85
CA VAL A 126 -4.10 -9.32 -20.77
C VAL A 126 -4.21 -8.81 -19.33
N LEU A 127 -5.30 -9.11 -18.62
CA LEU A 127 -5.45 -8.75 -17.21
C LEU A 127 -4.37 -9.35 -16.33
N THR A 128 -4.11 -10.65 -16.48
CA THR A 128 -3.07 -11.37 -15.71
C THR A 128 -1.69 -10.78 -15.99
N ILE A 129 -1.35 -10.53 -17.25
CA ILE A 129 -0.05 -9.91 -17.61
C ILE A 129 0.08 -8.53 -16.97
N ILE A 130 -0.96 -7.68 -17.01
CA ILE A 130 -0.92 -6.35 -16.41
C ILE A 130 -0.73 -6.44 -14.90
N VAL A 131 -1.45 -7.34 -14.21
CA VAL A 131 -1.28 -7.55 -12.77
C VAL A 131 0.15 -8.00 -12.45
N LEU A 132 0.72 -8.93 -13.23
CA LEU A 132 2.10 -9.38 -13.03
C LEU A 132 3.12 -8.26 -13.27
N VAL A 133 2.92 -7.44 -14.32
CA VAL A 133 3.76 -6.27 -14.61
C VAL A 133 3.66 -5.22 -13.50
N ILE A 134 2.53 -5.11 -12.81
CA ILE A 134 2.41 -4.25 -11.63
C ILE A 134 3.09 -4.90 -10.43
N VAL A 135 2.77 -6.15 -10.08
CA VAL A 135 3.22 -6.76 -8.83
C VAL A 135 4.72 -7.04 -8.83
N VAL A 136 5.25 -7.67 -9.87
CA VAL A 136 6.63 -8.21 -9.88
C VAL A 136 7.69 -7.11 -9.64
N PRO A 137 7.65 -5.95 -10.31
CA PRO A 137 8.63 -4.89 -10.05
C PRO A 137 8.58 -4.35 -8.61
N HIS A 138 7.38 -4.25 -8.03
CA HIS A 138 7.20 -3.69 -6.69
C HIS A 138 7.62 -4.67 -5.58
N MET A 139 7.71 -5.97 -5.87
CA MET A 139 8.26 -6.95 -4.91
C MET A 139 9.70 -6.61 -4.48
N GLY A 140 10.46 -5.90 -5.31
CA GLY A 140 11.80 -5.40 -4.98
C GLY A 140 11.83 -4.41 -3.81
N LEU A 141 10.70 -3.78 -3.47
CA LEU A 141 10.61 -2.87 -2.32
C LEU A 141 10.87 -3.56 -0.99
N ALA A 142 10.43 -4.82 -0.82
CA ALA A 142 10.69 -5.59 0.40
C ALA A 142 12.20 -5.68 0.70
N SER A 143 12.99 -6.05 -0.32
CA SER A 143 14.46 -6.04 -0.23
C SER A 143 15.04 -4.64 -0.14
N GLY A 144 14.49 -3.67 -0.88
CA GLY A 144 14.97 -2.29 -0.90
C GLY A 144 14.93 -1.64 0.48
N TYR A 145 13.80 -1.75 1.18
CA TYR A 145 13.65 -1.25 2.55
C TYR A 145 14.53 -2.00 3.55
N TYR A 146 14.72 -3.32 3.39
CA TYR A 146 15.66 -4.08 4.22
C TYR A 146 17.08 -3.52 4.11
N PHE A 147 17.62 -3.40 2.89
CA PHE A 147 18.98 -2.89 2.67
C PHE A 147 19.10 -1.42 3.07
N MET A 148 18.05 -0.63 2.87
CA MET A 148 17.98 0.76 3.30
C MET A 148 18.17 0.89 4.83
N PHE A 149 17.40 0.14 5.62
CA PHE A 149 17.51 0.19 7.08
C PHE A 149 18.77 -0.50 7.61
N GLU A 150 19.26 -1.53 6.92
CA GLU A 150 20.54 -2.16 7.25
C GLU A 150 21.71 -1.17 7.12
N LYS A 151 21.74 -0.40 6.02
CA LYS A 151 22.68 0.72 5.86
C LYS A 151 22.43 1.83 6.90
N GLY A 152 21.17 2.06 7.24
CA GLY A 152 20.73 2.97 8.29
C GLY A 152 21.35 2.75 9.67
N ARG A 153 21.78 1.50 9.98
CA ARG A 153 22.41 1.15 11.26
C ARG A 153 23.63 2.03 11.59
N TYR A 154 24.38 2.48 10.59
CA TYR A 154 25.55 3.34 10.81
C TYR A 154 25.18 4.69 11.42
N PHE A 155 23.96 5.19 11.16
CA PHE A 155 23.48 6.47 11.65
C PHE A 155 22.88 6.38 13.06
N VAL A 156 22.81 5.19 13.68
CA VAL A 156 22.21 4.98 15.00
C VAL A 156 22.86 5.86 16.06
N ARG A 157 24.19 6.08 16.03
CA ARG A 157 24.86 6.93 17.04
C ARG A 157 24.40 8.39 17.00
N ILE A 158 24.21 8.94 15.80
CA ILE A 158 23.75 10.33 15.60
C ILE A 158 22.23 10.40 15.83
N GLY A 159 21.50 9.37 15.38
CA GLY A 159 20.07 9.26 15.53
C GLY A 159 19.58 8.92 16.95
N LYS A 160 20.43 8.39 17.83
CA LYS A 160 20.05 7.96 19.18
C LYS A 160 19.63 9.14 20.06
N ALA A 161 20.34 10.26 20.00
CA ALA A 161 19.98 11.47 20.76
C ALA A 161 18.58 11.98 20.36
N ARG A 162 18.32 12.06 19.05
CA ARG A 162 17.01 12.48 18.51
C ARG A 162 15.91 11.46 18.74
N HIS A 163 16.25 10.18 18.68
CA HIS A 163 15.34 9.10 18.99
C HIS A 163 14.85 9.19 20.43
N VAL A 164 15.77 9.38 21.38
CA VAL A 164 15.45 9.59 22.80
C VAL A 164 14.57 10.84 22.99
N GLU A 165 14.86 11.94 22.31
CA GLU A 165 14.05 13.17 22.38
C GLU A 165 12.60 12.94 21.89
N THR A 166 12.44 12.15 20.82
CA THR A 166 11.14 12.01 20.13
C THR A 166 10.27 10.91 20.72
N PHE A 167 10.89 9.80 21.10
CA PHE A 167 10.20 8.60 21.55
C PHE A 167 10.32 8.43 23.07
N GLY A 168 11.38 8.93 23.70
CA GLY A 168 11.69 8.72 25.12
C GLY A 168 12.70 7.60 25.33
N ASN A 169 13.16 7.42 26.58
CA ASN A 169 14.14 6.40 26.94
C ASN A 169 13.56 4.98 27.09
N ASP A 170 12.25 4.86 27.34
CA ASP A 170 11.60 3.60 27.74
C ASP A 170 10.72 2.99 26.65
N VAL A 171 11.02 3.26 25.37
CA VAL A 171 10.18 2.76 24.28
C VAL A 171 10.58 1.35 23.88
N ILE A 172 9.70 0.40 24.22
CA ILE A 172 9.73 -0.96 23.70
C ILE A 172 9.48 -0.88 22.19
N GLY A 173 10.49 -1.22 21.39
CA GLY A 173 10.36 -1.29 19.95
C GLY A 173 11.69 -1.33 19.21
N ILE A 174 11.61 -1.41 17.88
CA ILE A 174 12.77 -1.42 16.98
C ILE A 174 12.73 -0.15 16.13
N SER A 175 13.89 0.46 15.91
CA SER A 175 14.03 1.66 15.09
C SER A 175 14.81 1.37 13.80
N GLY A 176 14.30 1.85 12.67
CA GLY A 176 15.01 1.99 11.42
C GLY A 176 15.36 3.47 11.18
N TYR A 177 16.54 3.72 10.62
CA TYR A 177 16.98 5.07 10.26
C TYR A 177 17.19 5.14 8.75
N ALA A 178 16.77 6.24 8.14
CA ALA A 178 16.94 6.50 6.72
C ALA A 178 17.47 7.93 6.53
N ASP A 179 18.61 8.08 5.87
CA ASP A 179 19.18 9.38 5.49
C ASP A 179 19.02 9.57 3.99
N TYR A 180 18.18 10.53 3.59
CA TYR A 180 17.88 10.78 2.17
C TYR A 180 19.00 11.47 1.40
N ARG A 181 20.10 11.87 2.08
CA ARG A 181 21.32 12.30 1.40
C ARG A 181 22.03 11.14 0.72
N ASP A 182 21.76 9.91 1.17
CA ASP A 182 22.22 8.70 0.52
C ASP A 182 21.31 8.30 -0.66
N TRP A 183 21.92 7.80 -1.73
CA TRP A 183 21.20 7.37 -2.94
C TRP A 183 20.17 6.25 -2.67
N LEU A 184 20.49 5.30 -1.78
CA LEU A 184 19.64 4.13 -1.56
C LEU A 184 18.31 4.48 -0.86
N PRO A 185 18.30 5.15 0.32
CA PRO A 185 17.05 5.64 0.91
C PRO A 185 16.30 6.59 0.01
N PHE A 186 17.00 7.49 -0.68
CA PHE A 186 16.40 8.40 -1.64
C PHE A 186 15.63 7.64 -2.74
N SER A 187 16.29 6.70 -3.42
CA SER A 187 15.69 5.97 -4.54
C SER A 187 14.54 5.06 -4.13
N VAL A 188 14.68 4.32 -3.03
CA VAL A 188 13.64 3.41 -2.53
C VAL A 188 12.38 4.20 -2.18
N VAL A 189 12.50 5.25 -1.36
CA VAL A 189 11.34 6.04 -0.93
C VAL A 189 10.73 6.83 -2.08
N HIS A 190 11.54 7.45 -2.96
CA HIS A 190 11.00 8.17 -4.11
C HIS A 190 10.30 7.24 -5.11
N TYR A 191 10.86 6.05 -5.36
CA TYR A 191 10.19 5.06 -6.20
C TYR A 191 8.84 4.66 -5.62
N THR A 192 8.76 4.38 -4.31
CA THR A 192 7.50 4.10 -3.61
C THR A 192 6.50 5.24 -3.76
N LEU A 193 6.92 6.47 -3.43
CA LEU A 193 6.06 7.65 -3.45
C LEU A 193 5.53 7.94 -4.85
N ILE A 194 6.38 7.92 -5.88
CA ILE A 194 5.99 8.19 -7.27
C ILE A 194 5.03 7.09 -7.75
N SER A 195 5.37 5.83 -7.49
CA SER A 195 4.60 4.68 -7.97
C SER A 195 3.25 4.52 -7.26
N ALA A 196 3.10 4.99 -6.02
CA ALA A 196 1.81 5.03 -5.34
C ALA A 196 1.01 6.29 -5.72
N THR A 197 1.65 7.47 -5.65
CA THR A 197 0.95 8.76 -5.74
C THR A 197 0.42 9.02 -7.14
N ILE A 198 1.20 8.76 -8.21
CA ILE A 198 0.75 9.05 -9.57
C ILE A 198 -0.50 8.23 -9.93
N PRO A 199 -0.54 6.90 -9.73
CA PRO A 199 -1.75 6.12 -10.00
C PRO A 199 -2.92 6.52 -9.10
N PHE A 200 -2.67 6.78 -7.82
CA PHE A 200 -3.71 7.23 -6.89
C PHE A 200 -4.34 8.54 -7.35
N MET A 201 -3.53 9.55 -7.66
CA MET A 201 -4.01 10.86 -8.14
C MET A 201 -4.70 10.74 -9.50
N SER A 202 -4.22 9.87 -10.38
CA SER A 202 -4.85 9.58 -11.68
C SER A 202 -6.23 8.91 -11.53
N SER A 203 -6.47 8.18 -10.44
CA SER A 203 -7.74 7.51 -10.19
C SER A 203 -8.91 8.50 -9.99
N ILE A 204 -8.65 9.71 -9.50
CA ILE A 204 -9.65 10.74 -9.21
C ILE A 204 -10.33 11.27 -10.50
N PRO A 205 -9.60 11.78 -11.51
CA PRO A 205 -10.20 12.20 -12.77
C PRO A 205 -10.80 11.01 -13.53
N LEU A 206 -10.17 9.83 -13.49
CA LEU A 206 -10.70 8.62 -14.13
C LEU A 206 -12.06 8.22 -13.54
N ARG A 207 -12.21 8.27 -12.21
CA ARG A 207 -13.50 8.06 -11.53
C ARG A 207 -14.55 9.04 -12.03
N SER A 208 -14.18 10.33 -12.15
CA SER A 208 -15.08 11.37 -12.63
C SER A 208 -15.54 11.11 -14.07
N MET A 209 -14.64 10.64 -14.93
CA MET A 209 -14.97 10.24 -16.31
C MET A 209 -15.91 9.02 -16.35
N VAL A 210 -15.67 7.99 -15.53
CA VAL A 210 -16.54 6.81 -15.44
C VAL A 210 -17.96 7.23 -15.07
N ILE A 211 -18.12 8.07 -14.05
CA ILE A 211 -19.43 8.56 -13.60
C ILE A 211 -20.14 9.33 -14.73
N LYS A 212 -19.43 10.24 -15.42
CA LYS A 212 -19.99 11.01 -16.54
C LYS A 212 -20.46 10.10 -17.69
N HIS A 213 -19.65 9.12 -18.08
CA HIS A 213 -20.04 8.20 -19.15
C HIS A 213 -21.21 7.30 -18.77
N LEU A 214 -21.27 6.80 -17.53
CA LEU A 214 -22.42 6.04 -17.03
C LEU A 214 -23.70 6.87 -16.99
N ALA A 215 -23.61 8.13 -16.56
CA ALA A 215 -24.74 9.05 -16.54
C ALA A 215 -25.29 9.31 -17.95
N ASN A 216 -24.40 9.50 -18.95
CA ASN A 216 -24.79 9.70 -20.33
C ASN A 216 -25.41 8.43 -20.94
N ALA A 217 -24.80 7.26 -20.72
CA ALA A 217 -25.36 5.98 -21.18
C ALA A 217 -26.79 5.74 -20.64
N ARG A 218 -27.04 6.10 -19.37
CA ARG A 218 -28.36 5.98 -18.75
C ARG A 218 -29.42 6.89 -19.39
N LYS A 219 -29.03 8.08 -19.87
CA LYS A 219 -29.96 9.01 -20.55
C LYS A 219 -30.44 8.42 -21.88
N HIS A 220 -29.55 7.79 -22.65
CA HIS A 220 -29.92 7.16 -23.92
C HIS A 220 -30.87 5.98 -23.75
N VAL A 221 -30.75 5.19 -22.68
CA VAL A 221 -31.66 4.07 -22.40
C VAL A 221 -33.07 4.55 -22.01
N LYS A 222 -33.20 5.73 -21.39
CA LYS A 222 -34.49 6.30 -21.00
C LYS A 222 -35.24 7.02 -22.14
N SER A 223 -34.62 7.21 -23.31
CA SER A 223 -35.27 7.84 -24.46
C SER A 223 -35.88 6.84 -25.45
N PHE A 224 -35.87 5.55 -25.09
CA PHE A 224 -36.57 4.46 -25.76
C PHE A 224 -37.68 3.96 -24.83
#